data_AF-A0A8T6MU31-F1
#
_entry.id   AF-A0A8T6MU31-F1
#
_cell.length_a   1.000
_cell.length_b   1.000
_cell.length_c   1.000
_cell.angle_alpha   90.00
_cell.angle_beta   90.00
_cell.angle_gamma   90.00
#
_symmetry.space_group_name_H-M   'P 1'
#
loop_
_entity.id
_entity.type
_entity.pdbx_description
1 polymer ?
#
loop_
_entity_poly.entity_id
_entity_poly.type
_entity_poly.pdbx_seq_one_letter_code
_entity_poly.pdbx_strand_id
1 'polypeptide(L)'
;MGKRPLVRRRGRGGMQFRAAATGKTIPAKYPYFDLAEDHSGQVVDLVHERGRDTPLARVRFEDGSVSMIPAVLGTEVGSTISFGLNADVKQGNVISIQ
;
A
#
# COMPACT_ATOMS: atom_id res chain seq x y z
N MET A 1 17.03 0.77 -43.91
CA MET A 1 15.98 0.56 -42.88
C MET A 1 16.62 0.67 -41.49
N GLY A 2 16.05 1.48 -40.59
CA GLY A 2 16.69 1.82 -39.30
C GLY A 2 16.51 0.75 -38.21
N LYS A 3 17.33 0.83 -37.15
CA LYS A 3 17.16 -0.01 -35.94
C LYS A 3 15.88 0.36 -35.20
N ARG A 4 15.33 -0.59 -34.44
CA ARG A 4 14.11 -0.36 -33.64
C ARG A 4 14.36 0.67 -32.52
N PRO A 5 13.44 1.62 -32.30
CA PRO A 5 13.50 2.55 -31.17
C PRO A 5 13.52 1.84 -29.81
N LEU A 6 14.10 2.49 -28.81
CA LEU A 6 14.28 1.96 -27.46
C LEU A 6 12.95 1.59 -26.77
N VAL A 7 11.90 2.38 -26.96
CA VAL A 7 10.56 2.12 -26.37
C VAL A 7 9.99 0.77 -26.83
N ARG A 8 10.19 0.40 -28.10
CA ARG A 8 9.78 -0.93 -28.61
C ARG A 8 10.58 -2.07 -27.99
N ARG A 9 11.85 -1.84 -27.65
CA ARG A 9 12.68 -2.81 -26.92
C ARG A 9 12.22 -2.94 -25.46
N ARG A 10 11.81 -1.84 -24.82
CA ARG A 10 11.23 -1.82 -23.47
C ARG A 10 9.92 -2.60 -23.39
N GLY A 11 9.00 -2.38 -24.33
CA GLY A 11 7.70 -3.07 -24.36
C GLY A 11 7.79 -4.59 -24.51
N ARG A 12 8.88 -5.12 -25.08
CA ARG A 12 9.14 -6.59 -25.10
C ARG A 12 9.45 -7.16 -23.71
N GLY A 13 9.83 -6.32 -22.74
CA GLY A 13 10.09 -6.74 -21.36
C GLY A 13 11.28 -7.68 -21.22
N GLY A 14 12.40 -7.41 -21.89
CA GLY A 14 13.67 -8.11 -21.63
C GLY A 14 14.20 -7.82 -20.20
N MET A 15 15.09 -8.68 -19.66
CA MET A 15 15.61 -8.56 -18.28
C MET A 15 16.15 -7.16 -17.96
N GLN A 16 16.82 -6.51 -18.91
CA GLN A 16 17.37 -5.16 -18.80
C GLN A 16 16.34 -4.04 -18.57
N PHE A 17 15.05 -4.31 -18.78
CA PHE A 17 13.96 -3.34 -18.62
C PHE A 17 12.91 -3.76 -17.58
N ARG A 18 13.06 -4.94 -16.97
CA ARG A 18 12.15 -5.41 -15.91
C ARG A 18 12.54 -4.78 -14.58
N ALA A 19 11.54 -4.45 -13.77
CA ALA A 19 11.78 -4.10 -12.38
C ALA A 19 12.28 -5.32 -11.61
N ALA A 20 13.24 -5.11 -10.71
CA ALA A 20 13.66 -6.15 -9.79
C ALA A 20 12.53 -6.45 -8.80
N ALA A 21 12.09 -7.71 -8.75
CA ALA A 21 11.08 -8.16 -7.79
C ALA A 21 11.68 -8.50 -6.40
N THR A 22 13.01 -8.56 -6.31
CA THR A 22 13.72 -8.94 -5.08
C THR A 22 13.50 -7.90 -3.99
N GLY A 23 12.97 -8.33 -2.84
CA GLY A 23 12.70 -7.46 -1.69
C GLY A 23 11.40 -6.66 -1.80
N LYS A 24 10.52 -7.02 -2.74
CA LYS A 24 9.10 -6.61 -2.73
C LYS A 24 8.34 -7.44 -1.70
N THR A 25 7.52 -6.78 -0.90
CA THR A 25 6.68 -7.40 0.14
C THR A 25 5.28 -7.69 -0.44
N ILE A 26 4.32 -8.03 0.41
CA ILE A 26 2.88 -8.10 0.09
C ILE A 26 2.47 -6.81 -0.64
N PRO A 27 1.60 -6.89 -1.67
CA PRO A 27 1.14 -5.73 -2.39
C PRO A 27 0.53 -4.69 -1.44
N ALA A 28 1.06 -3.46 -1.47
CA ALA A 28 0.48 -2.38 -0.71
C ALA A 28 -0.86 -1.98 -1.34
N LYS A 29 -1.95 -2.30 -0.64
CA LYS A 29 -3.33 -2.04 -1.06
C LYS A 29 -4.17 -1.78 0.18
N TYR A 30 -5.17 -0.94 0.00
CA TYR A 30 -6.24 -0.84 0.98
C TYR A 30 -7.07 -2.14 0.93
N PRO A 31 -7.53 -2.63 2.09
CA PRO A 31 -8.51 -3.70 2.14
C PRO A 31 -9.79 -3.28 1.42
N TYR A 32 -10.51 -4.27 0.89
CA TYR A 32 -11.81 -4.04 0.30
C TYR A 32 -12.87 -4.26 1.37
N PHE A 33 -13.46 -3.17 1.84
CA PHE A 33 -14.57 -3.17 2.79
C PHE A 33 -15.79 -2.54 2.13
N ASP A 34 -16.99 -2.96 2.56
CA ASP A 34 -18.21 -2.28 2.16
C ASP A 34 -18.28 -0.90 2.84
N LEU A 35 -18.78 0.11 2.12
CA LEU A 35 -18.79 1.50 2.62
C LEU A 35 -19.65 1.69 3.87
N ALA A 36 -20.64 0.82 4.07
CA ALA A 36 -21.52 0.85 5.23
C ALA A 36 -20.87 0.26 6.49
N GLU A 37 -19.75 -0.45 6.35
CA GLU A 37 -19.07 -1.10 7.46
C GLU A 37 -17.93 -0.22 7.99
N ASP A 38 -17.91 -0.04 9.30
CA ASP A 38 -16.82 0.63 9.99
C ASP A 38 -15.85 -0.44 10.51
N HIS A 39 -14.63 -0.45 9.97
CA HIS A 39 -13.57 -1.40 10.33
C HIS A 39 -12.44 -0.67 11.05
N SER A 40 -11.89 -1.31 12.08
CA SER A 40 -10.70 -0.81 12.77
C SER A 40 -9.50 -1.74 12.54
N GLY A 41 -8.33 -1.13 12.34
CA GLY A 41 -7.08 -1.84 12.15
C GLY A 41 -5.99 -1.28 13.06
N GLN A 42 -5.18 -2.14 13.64
CA GLN A 42 -4.04 -1.76 14.46
C GLN A 42 -2.75 -1.83 13.65
N VAL A 43 -1.92 -0.80 13.74
CA VAL A 43 -0.56 -0.81 13.16
C VAL A 43 0.33 -1.73 13.98
N VAL A 44 0.76 -2.84 13.39
CA VAL A 44 1.63 -3.83 14.03
C VAL A 44 3.10 -3.51 13.80
N ASP A 45 3.45 -2.91 12.66
CA ASP A 45 4.84 -2.68 12.28
C ASP A 45 4.98 -1.60 11.20
N LEU A 46 6.16 -0.99 11.10
CA LEU A 46 6.55 -0.05 10.05
C LEU A 46 7.71 -0.66 9.25
N VAL A 47 7.41 -1.07 8.01
CA VAL A 47 8.30 -1.88 7.19
C VAL A 47 8.80 -1.08 5.98
N HIS A 48 10.09 -1.18 5.71
CA HIS A 48 10.68 -0.67 4.47
C HIS A 48 10.55 -1.71 3.34
N GLU A 49 9.94 -1.31 2.21
CA GLU A 49 9.88 -2.12 0.98
C GLU A 49 10.85 -1.57 -0.08
N ARG A 50 11.66 -2.44 -0.68
CA ARG A 50 12.57 -2.01 -1.75
C ARG A 50 11.79 -1.54 -2.97
N GLY A 51 12.20 -0.41 -3.55
CA GLY A 51 11.56 0.15 -4.74
C GLY A 51 10.27 0.91 -4.44
N ARG A 52 10.02 1.24 -3.17
CA ARG A 52 9.24 2.40 -2.75
C ARG A 52 10.19 3.31 -1.97
N ASP A 53 10.07 4.61 -2.16
CA ASP A 53 10.84 5.61 -1.39
C ASP A 53 10.15 5.99 -0.07
N THR A 54 9.13 5.22 0.33
CA THR A 54 8.30 5.47 1.51
C THR A 54 8.10 4.20 2.34
N PRO A 55 7.97 4.33 3.69
CA PRO A 55 7.66 3.21 4.56
C PRO A 55 6.20 2.75 4.42
N LEU A 56 5.98 1.46 4.67
CA LEU A 56 4.65 0.85 4.73
C LEU A 56 4.28 0.53 6.18
N ALA A 57 3.06 0.85 6.56
CA ALA A 57 2.45 0.37 7.80
C ALA A 57 1.84 -1.02 7.55
N ARG A 58 2.23 -2.00 8.37
CA ARG A 58 1.60 -3.30 8.44
C ARG A 58 0.42 -3.21 9.41
N VAL A 59 -0.80 -3.21 8.88
CA VAL A 59 -2.03 -3.05 9.66
C VAL A 59 -2.71 -4.41 9.79
N ARG A 60 -3.09 -4.79 11.01
CA ARG A 60 -3.89 -5.98 11.31
C ARG A 60 -5.31 -5.58 11.67
N PHE A 61 -6.28 -6.22 11.04
CA PHE A 61 -7.71 -5.99 11.26
C PHE A 61 -8.29 -6.98 12.26
N GLU A 62 -9.53 -6.73 12.68
CA GLU A 62 -10.28 -7.55 13.64
C GLU A 62 -10.49 -9.00 13.14
N ASP A 63 -10.62 -9.19 11.83
CA ASP A 63 -10.74 -10.50 11.17
C ASP A 63 -9.41 -11.28 11.12
N GLY A 64 -8.31 -10.67 11.61
CA GLY A 64 -6.96 -11.23 11.56
C GLY A 64 -6.26 -11.03 10.21
N SER A 65 -6.90 -10.39 9.23
CA SER A 65 -6.27 -10.04 7.96
C SER A 65 -5.19 -8.98 8.16
N VAL A 66 -4.20 -8.99 7.27
CA VAL A 66 -3.07 -8.06 7.31
C VAL A 66 -2.98 -7.34 5.96
N SER A 67 -3.06 -6.01 5.99
CA SER A 67 -2.82 -5.18 4.81
C SER A 67 -1.57 -4.32 4.99
N MET A 68 -0.90 -4.06 3.87
CA MET A 68 0.23 -3.12 3.81
C MET A 68 -0.28 -1.80 3.25
N ILE A 69 -0.22 -0.75 4.04
CA ILE A 69 -0.74 0.58 3.69
C ILE A 69 0.41 1.58 3.74
N PRO A 70 0.47 2.60 2.85
CA PRO A 70 1.45 3.66 2.99
C PRO A 70 1.36 4.31 4.36
N ALA A 71 2.48 4.39 5.10
CA ALA A 71 2.48 5.04 6.40
C ALA A 71 2.36 6.56 6.22
N VAL A 72 1.47 7.18 6.99
CA VAL A 72 1.32 8.64 7.03
C VAL A 72 2.28 9.20 8.08
N LEU A 73 2.68 10.47 7.93
CA LEU A 73 3.47 11.15 8.94
C LEU A 73 2.77 11.06 10.31
N GLY A 74 3.50 10.69 11.36
CA GLY A 74 2.95 10.50 12.71
C GLY A 74 2.32 9.12 12.95
N THR A 75 2.44 8.17 12.01
CA THR A 75 2.03 6.78 12.26
C THR A 75 3.02 6.11 13.23
N GLU A 76 2.51 5.54 14.31
CA GLU A 76 3.29 4.81 15.31
C GLU A 76 2.84 3.35 15.40
N VAL A 77 3.70 2.49 15.94
CA VAL A 77 3.31 1.10 16.20
C VAL A 77 2.32 1.08 17.36
N GLY A 78 1.18 0.42 17.16
CA GLY A 78 0.07 0.39 18.11
C GLY A 78 -1.03 1.41 17.82
N SER A 79 -0.82 2.36 16.90
CA SER A 79 -1.87 3.28 16.46
C SER A 79 -3.04 2.53 15.82
N THR A 80 -4.26 3.00 16.06
CA THR A 80 -5.48 2.48 15.44
C THR A 80 -5.85 3.35 14.24
N ILE A 81 -6.12 2.70 13.11
CA ILE A 81 -6.60 3.32 11.88
C ILE A 81 -8.04 2.85 11.64
N SER A 82 -8.93 3.80 11.39
CA SER A 82 -10.34 3.54 11.08
C SER A 82 -10.59 3.61 9.57
N PHE A 83 -11.44 2.71 9.10
CA PHE A 83 -11.89 2.59 7.72
C PHE A 83 -13.41 2.61 7.71
N GLY A 84 -14.03 3.45 6.88
CA GLY A 84 -15.49 3.50 6.76
C GLY A 84 -16.00 4.90 6.42
N LEU A 85 -17.31 5.02 6.22
CA LEU A 85 -17.94 6.32 5.95
C LEU A 85 -17.93 7.22 7.21
N ASN A 86 -18.06 6.62 8.40
CA ASN A 86 -18.14 7.33 9.67
C ASN A 86 -16.77 7.50 10.34
N ALA A 87 -15.67 7.12 9.67
CA ALA A 87 -14.35 7.26 10.26
C ALA A 87 -14.00 8.74 10.46
N ASP A 88 -13.44 9.05 11.63
CA ASP A 88 -13.09 10.41 12.02
C ASP A 88 -12.01 11.00 11.09
N VAL A 89 -12.09 12.29 10.80
CA VAL A 89 -11.17 12.99 9.89
C VAL A 89 -9.85 13.26 10.62
N LYS A 90 -9.06 12.20 10.78
CA LYS A 90 -7.75 12.20 11.43
C LYS A 90 -6.69 11.66 10.48
N GLN A 91 -5.44 12.07 10.69
CA GLN A 91 -4.31 11.56 9.93
C GLN A 91 -4.22 10.03 10.09
N GLY A 92 -4.13 9.33 8.96
CA GLY A 92 -4.06 7.87 8.92
C GLY A 92 -5.40 7.19 8.60
N ASN A 93 -6.54 7.78 8.98
CA ASN A 93 -7.86 7.21 8.71
C ASN A 93 -8.22 7.27 7.22
N VAL A 94 -9.03 6.30 6.79
CA VAL A 94 -9.46 6.16 5.40
C VAL A 94 -10.97 6.33 5.32
N ILE A 95 -11.39 7.37 4.60
CA ILE A 95 -12.79 7.72 4.37
C ILE A 95 -13.10 7.77 2.88
N SER A 96 -14.38 7.62 2.53
CA SER A 96 -14.90 7.90 1.19
C SER A 96 -14.98 9.41 0.94
N ILE A 97 -14.80 9.85 -0.30
CA ILE A 97 -14.80 11.29 -0.71
C ILE A 97 -16.19 11.74 -1.19
N GLN A 98 -17.27 11.09 -0.74
CA GLN A 98 -18.63 11.38 -1.21
C GLN A 98 -19.15 12.76 -0.79
#